data_AF-A0A842YFW9-F1
#
_entry.id   AF-A0A842YFW9-F1
#
_cell.length_a   1.000
_cell.length_b   1.000
_cell.length_c   1.000
_cell.angle_alpha   90.00
_cell.angle_beta   90.00
_cell.angle_gamma   90.00
#
_symmetry.space_group_name_H-M   'P 1'
#
loop_
_entity.id
_entity.type
_entity.pdbx_description
1 polymer ?
#
loop_
_entity_poly.entity_id
_entity_poly.type
_entity_poly.pdbx_seq_one_letter_code
_entity_poly.pdbx_strand_id
1 'polypeptide(L)'
;LSIRGGLPQPFEEKTGCQSKFVDLPYIAAQRLWDANVSFHVAVVVDPRFTTEEEKLVIYDKLSDIDRSIVKNVEEEYLDPYPHALVRLRAVGREDVTGIEVSRVEESMLRERPENI
;
A
#
# COMPACT_ATOMS: atom_id res chain seq x y z
N LEU A 1 -1.17 -7.16 11.13
CA LEU A 1 -1.23 -5.72 10.80
C LEU A 1 -0.47 -5.52 9.50
N SER A 2 -1.06 -4.91 8.47
CA SER A 2 -0.38 -4.64 7.18
C SER A 2 0.05 -3.17 7.13
N ILE A 3 1.33 -2.94 6.84
CA ILE A 3 1.95 -1.62 6.65
C ILE A 3 2.17 -1.44 5.15
N ARG A 4 1.62 -0.35 4.61
CA ARG A 4 1.61 -0.06 3.17
C ARG A 4 2.35 1.22 2.79
N GLY A 5 3.17 1.75 3.69
CA GLY A 5 4.08 2.83 3.35
C GLY A 5 4.91 3.34 4.52
N GLY A 6 6.09 3.87 4.20
CA GLY A 6 7.01 4.53 5.13
C GLY A 6 7.04 6.04 4.96
N LEU A 7 6.73 6.51 3.75
CA LEU A 7 6.78 7.91 3.33
C LEU A 7 5.36 8.45 3.05
N PRO A 8 5.07 9.71 3.37
CA PRO A 8 3.70 10.24 3.29
C PRO A 8 3.08 10.18 1.89
N GLN A 9 3.84 10.59 0.85
CA GLN A 9 3.33 10.63 -0.52
C GLN A 9 3.10 9.23 -1.11
N PRO A 10 4.07 8.30 -1.11
CA PRO A 10 3.83 6.93 -1.58
C PRO A 10 2.70 6.22 -0.82
N PHE A 11 2.55 6.48 0.49
CA PHE A 11 1.44 5.95 1.28
C PHE A 11 0.08 6.43 0.74
N GLU A 12 -0.08 7.72 0.48
CA GLU A 12 -1.31 8.29 -0.07
C GLU A 12 -1.61 7.74 -1.48
N GLU A 13 -0.60 7.64 -2.33
CA GLU A 13 -0.73 7.07 -3.69
C GLU A 13 -1.16 5.60 -3.66
N LYS A 14 -0.57 4.79 -2.78
CA LYS A 14 -0.86 3.34 -2.68
C LYS A 14 -2.21 3.04 -2.04
N THR A 15 -2.64 3.86 -1.08
CA THR A 15 -3.78 3.52 -0.22
C THR A 15 -5.02 4.38 -0.46
N GLY A 16 -4.85 5.56 -1.04
CA GLY A 16 -5.89 6.60 -1.09
C GLY A 16 -6.18 7.26 0.25
N CYS A 17 -5.45 6.93 1.33
CA CYS A 17 -5.56 7.60 2.62
C CYS A 17 -4.76 8.90 2.63
N GLN A 18 -5.17 9.88 3.45
CA GLN A 18 -4.43 11.14 3.59
C GLN A 18 -3.01 10.87 4.13
N SER A 19 -2.00 11.40 3.46
CA SER A 19 -0.56 11.27 3.78
C SER A 19 -0.20 11.51 5.25
N LYS A 20 -0.90 12.43 5.93
CA LYS A 20 -0.71 12.72 7.37
C LYS A 20 -0.95 11.52 8.30
N PHE A 21 -1.58 10.45 7.80
CA PHE A 21 -1.89 9.24 8.55
C PHE A 21 -0.90 8.10 8.33
N VAL A 22 0.19 8.34 7.60
CA VAL A 22 1.23 7.33 7.31
C VAL A 22 1.77 6.65 8.58
N ASP A 23 1.80 7.36 9.71
CA ASP A 23 2.34 6.83 10.96
C ASP A 23 1.33 6.04 11.81
N LEU A 24 0.03 6.07 11.48
CA LEU A 24 -1.00 5.37 12.26
C LEU A 24 -0.76 3.85 12.36
N PRO A 25 -0.34 3.13 11.30
CA PRO A 25 0.00 1.71 11.41
C PRO A 25 1.15 1.44 12.39
N TYR A 26 2.19 2.28 12.40
CA TYR A 26 3.32 2.11 13.33
C TYR A 26 2.91 2.39 14.77
N ILE A 27 2.08 3.42 14.99
CA ILE A 27 1.48 3.67 16.30
C ILE A 27 0.65 2.46 16.74
N ALA A 28 -0.14 1.87 15.86
CA ALA A 28 -0.91 0.66 16.17
C ALA A 28 0.01 -0.52 16.55
N ALA A 29 1.09 -0.74 15.81
CA ALA A 29 2.09 -1.77 16.14
C ALA A 29 2.72 -1.54 17.53
N GLN A 30 3.13 -0.30 17.83
CA GLN A 30 3.67 0.06 19.15
C GLN A 30 2.65 -0.21 20.25
N ARG A 31 1.39 0.19 20.08
CA ARG A 31 0.35 -0.05 21.09
C ARG A 31 0.08 -1.53 21.32
N LEU A 32 0.08 -2.36 20.27
CA LEU A 32 -0.06 -3.81 20.40
C LEU A 32 1.12 -4.43 21.14
N TRP A 33 2.33 -3.96 20.83
CA TRP A 33 3.57 -4.37 21.50
C TRP A 33 3.55 -4.01 22.99
N ASP A 34 3.26 -2.75 23.32
CA ASP A 34 3.16 -2.25 24.70
C ASP A 34 2.13 -3.03 25.53
N ALA A 35 1.03 -3.44 24.88
CA ALA A 35 -0.04 -4.22 25.51
C ALA A 35 0.27 -5.72 25.61
N ASN A 36 1.46 -6.16 25.16
CA ASN A 36 1.86 -7.56 25.11
C ASN A 36 0.84 -8.46 24.38
N VAL A 37 0.21 -7.91 23.34
CA VAL A 37 -0.70 -8.65 22.45
C VAL A 37 0.13 -9.43 21.44
N SER A 38 -0.29 -10.65 21.10
CA SER A 38 0.32 -11.40 20.00
C SER A 38 -0.18 -10.88 18.65
N PHE A 39 0.73 -10.47 17.76
CA PHE A 39 0.42 -9.99 16.42
C PHE A 39 1.57 -10.25 15.45
N HIS A 40 1.28 -10.14 14.16
CA HIS A 40 2.26 -10.17 13.07
C HIS A 40 2.20 -8.86 12.28
N VAL A 41 3.36 -8.42 11.80
CA VAL A 41 3.49 -7.27 10.89
C VAL A 41 3.76 -7.81 9.49
N ALA A 42 2.94 -7.37 8.54
CA ALA A 42 3.17 -7.58 7.12
C ALA A 42 3.51 -6.24 6.47
N VAL A 43 4.43 -6.20 5.51
CA VAL A 43 4.88 -4.97 4.85
C VAL A 43 4.83 -5.15 3.34
N VAL A 44 4.14 -4.23 2.65
CA VAL A 44 4.16 -4.20 1.17
C VAL A 44 5.51 -3.66 0.68
N VAL A 45 6.34 -4.55 0.14
CA VAL A 45 7.70 -4.25 -0.36
C VAL A 45 7.85 -4.49 -1.86
N ASP A 46 6.74 -4.62 -2.57
CA ASP A 46 6.74 -4.78 -4.02
C ASP A 46 7.50 -3.63 -4.70
N PRO A 47 8.58 -3.90 -5.46
CA PRO A 47 9.45 -2.86 -6.01
C PRO A 47 8.76 -1.98 -7.06
N ARG A 48 7.58 -2.38 -7.56
CA ARG A 48 6.76 -1.53 -8.44
C ARG A 48 6.10 -0.36 -7.70
N PHE A 49 6.00 -0.43 -6.38
CA PHE A 49 5.26 0.53 -5.55
C PHE A 49 6.02 1.02 -4.32
N THR A 50 7.09 0.34 -3.92
CA THR A 50 7.87 0.65 -2.72
C THR A 50 9.34 0.73 -3.12
N THR A 51 9.94 1.92 -2.97
CA THR A 51 11.37 2.13 -3.24
C THR A 51 12.22 1.54 -2.12
N GLU A 52 13.51 1.29 -2.37
CA GLU A 52 14.44 0.86 -1.32
C GLU A 52 14.55 1.88 -0.19
N GLU A 53 14.49 3.19 -0.50
CA GLU A 53 14.46 4.25 0.51
C GLU A 53 13.22 4.11 1.41
N GLU A 54 12.04 3.96 0.81
CA GLU A 54 10.81 3.78 1.58
C GLU A 54 10.86 2.48 2.41
N LYS A 55 11.38 1.40 1.83
CA LYS A 55 11.59 0.13 2.53
C LYS A 55 12.44 0.34 3.78
N LEU A 56 13.59 1.01 3.66
CA LEU A 56 14.45 1.32 4.80
C LEU A 56 13.71 2.11 5.89
N VAL A 57 12.95 3.15 5.52
CA VAL A 57 12.14 3.93 6.46
C VAL A 57 11.12 3.06 7.21
N ILE A 58 10.48 2.10 6.53
CA ILE A 58 9.53 1.18 7.17
C ILE A 58 10.26 0.33 8.23
N TYR A 59 11.41 -0.26 7.87
CA TYR A 59 12.17 -1.13 8.75
C TYR A 59 12.81 -0.39 9.94
N ASP A 60 13.28 0.84 9.73
CA ASP A 60 13.81 1.68 10.81
C ASP A 60 12.72 2.00 11.83
N LYS A 61 11.54 2.44 11.38
CA LYS A 61 10.38 2.70 12.26
C LYS A 61 9.93 1.47 13.05
N LEU A 62 10.00 0.27 12.45
CA LEU A 62 9.69 -0.98 13.16
C LEU A 62 10.80 -1.37 14.14
N SER A 63 12.07 -1.12 13.80
CA SER A 63 13.20 -1.36 14.68
C SER A 63 13.20 -0.43 15.90
N ASP A 64 12.64 0.78 15.78
CA ASP A 64 12.45 1.71 16.89
C ASP A 64 11.45 1.20 17.93
N ILE A 65 10.49 0.36 17.52
CA ILE A 65 9.55 -0.32 18.42
C ILE A 65 10.29 -1.45 19.15
N ASP A 66 10.75 -2.45 18.38
CA ASP A 66 11.61 -3.53 18.86
C ASP A 66 12.22 -4.32 17.69
N ARG A 67 13.51 -4.68 17.80
CA ARG A 67 14.21 -5.45 16.74
C ARG A 67 13.62 -6.83 16.48
N SER A 68 12.92 -7.44 17.44
CA SER A 68 12.25 -8.73 17.26
C SER A 68 11.03 -8.64 16.35
N ILE A 69 10.38 -7.47 16.24
CA ILE A 69 9.29 -7.26 15.29
C ILE A 69 9.82 -7.39 13.86
N VAL A 70 10.94 -6.70 13.57
CA VAL A 70 11.61 -6.75 12.25
C VAL A 70 11.96 -8.17 11.82
N LYS A 71 12.44 -9.01 12.76
CA LYS A 71 12.82 -10.40 12.47
C LYS A 71 11.65 -11.29 12.03
N ASN A 72 10.41 -10.88 12.32
CA ASN A 72 9.20 -11.64 12.05
C ASN A 72 8.27 -10.92 11.05
N VAL A 73 8.77 -9.92 10.33
CA VAL A 73 8.00 -9.23 9.28
C VAL A 73 7.73 -10.17 8.12
N GLU A 74 6.48 -10.21 7.68
CA GLU A 74 6.07 -10.85 6.44
C GLU A 74 6.13 -9.84 5.29
N GLU A 75 6.96 -10.09 4.28
CA GLU A 75 7.02 -9.25 3.08
C GLU A 75 5.86 -9.59 2.12
N GLU A 76 5.05 -8.59 1.78
CA GLU A 76 3.93 -8.69 0.84
C GLU A 76 4.31 -8.17 -0.54
N TYR A 77 4.01 -8.96 -1.57
CA TYR A 77 4.07 -8.58 -2.99
C TYR A 77 2.65 -8.53 -3.56
N LEU A 78 2.35 -7.54 -4.40
CA LEU A 78 0.99 -7.28 -4.85
C LEU A 78 0.72 -7.96 -6.19
N ASP A 79 -0.16 -8.94 -6.22
CA ASP A 79 -0.62 -9.50 -7.50
C ASP A 79 -1.73 -8.62 -8.10
N PRO A 80 -1.55 -8.07 -9.33
CA PRO A 80 -2.58 -7.26 -9.95
C PRO A 80 -3.83 -8.09 -10.29
N TYR A 81 -4.92 -7.84 -9.56
CA TYR A 81 -6.18 -8.51 -9.84
C TYR A 81 -6.83 -7.92 -11.12
N PRO A 82 -7.27 -8.74 -12.10
CA PRO A 82 -7.78 -8.24 -13.39
C PRO A 82 -8.89 -7.17 -13.29
N HIS A 83 -9.89 -7.35 -12.42
CA HIS A 83 -10.94 -6.35 -12.23
C HIS A 83 -10.44 -5.03 -11.64
N ALA A 84 -9.33 -5.03 -10.89
CA ALA A 84 -8.76 -3.82 -10.31
C ALA A 84 -8.08 -3.00 -11.41
N LEU A 85 -7.37 -3.67 -12.33
CA LEU A 85 -6.77 -3.06 -13.51
C LEU A 85 -7.83 -2.40 -14.40
N VAL A 86 -8.93 -3.12 -14.69
CA VAL A 86 -10.06 -2.56 -15.46
C VAL A 86 -10.57 -1.26 -14.82
N ARG A 87 -10.73 -1.23 -13.49
CA ARG A 87 -11.21 -0.05 -12.77
C ARG A 87 -10.20 1.10 -12.73
N LEU A 88 -8.90 0.81 -12.69
CA LEU A 88 -7.84 1.82 -12.77
C LEU A 88 -7.80 2.47 -14.16
N ARG A 89 -7.78 1.64 -15.21
CA ARG A 89 -7.88 2.06 -16.61
C ARG A 89 -9.10 2.91 -16.87
N ALA A 90 -10.24 2.52 -16.29
CA ALA A 90 -11.51 3.22 -16.41
C ALA A 90 -11.48 4.68 -15.99
N VAL A 91 -10.58 5.05 -15.09
CA VAL A 91 -10.41 6.42 -14.60
C VAL A 91 -9.14 7.07 -15.14
N GLY A 92 -8.56 6.52 -16.21
CA GLY A 92 -7.35 7.03 -16.86
C GLY A 92 -6.08 6.86 -16.02
N ARG A 93 -6.03 5.90 -15.10
CA ARG A 93 -4.82 5.58 -14.33
C ARG A 93 -4.03 4.50 -15.04
N GLU A 94 -2.72 4.69 -15.09
CA GLU A 94 -1.76 3.67 -15.54
C GLU A 94 -1.69 2.53 -14.51
N ASP A 95 -1.59 1.30 -15.00
CA ASP A 95 -1.45 0.11 -14.17
C ASP A 95 -0.11 -0.60 -14.43
N VAL A 96 0.21 -1.59 -13.59
CA VAL A 96 1.51 -2.28 -13.61
C VAL A 96 1.71 -3.31 -14.72
N THR A 97 0.72 -3.54 -15.58
CA THR A 97 0.81 -4.56 -16.64
C THR A 97 1.31 -4.00 -17.97
N GLY A 98 1.26 -2.68 -18.16
CA GLY A 98 1.62 -2.04 -19.43
C GLY A 98 0.69 -2.42 -20.60
N ILE A 99 -0.46 -3.04 -20.31
CA ILE A 99 -1.46 -3.41 -21.31
C ILE A 99 -2.41 -2.24 -21.52
N GLU A 100 -2.56 -1.80 -22.76
CA GLU A 100 -3.55 -0.78 -23.14
C GLU A 100 -4.98 -1.27 -22.94
N VAL A 101 -5.88 -0.33 -22.64
CA VAL A 101 -7.31 -0.60 -22.50
C VAL A 101 -7.86 -1.16 -23.82
N SER A 102 -8.51 -2.31 -23.77
CA SER A 102 -9.18 -2.86 -24.96
C SER A 102 -10.40 -2.00 -25.33
N ARG A 103 -10.79 -1.99 -26.61
CA ARG A 103 -12.03 -1.34 -27.08
C ARG A 103 -13.29 -1.78 -26.32
N VAL A 104 -13.32 -3.03 -25.86
CA VAL A 104 -14.45 -3.56 -25.08
C VAL A 104 -14.47 -2.92 -23.70
N GLU A 105 -13.32 -2.83 -23.03
CA GLU A 105 -13.19 -2.14 -21.74
C GLU A 105 -13.51 -0.65 -21.88
N GLU A 106 -13.04 0.02 -22.93
CA GLU A 106 -13.40 1.42 -23.24
C GLU A 106 -14.91 1.62 -23.39
N SER A 107 -15.60 0.72 -24.11
CA SER A 107 -17.05 0.80 -24.31
C SER A 107 -17.87 0.63 -23.03
N MET A 108 -17.27 0.03 -21.99
CA MET A 108 -17.89 -0.22 -20.69
C MET A 108 -17.63 0.93 -19.69
N LEU A 109 -16.78 1.89 -20.04
CA LEU A 109 -16.50 3.07 -19.23
C LEU A 109 -17.73 3.97 -19.23
N ARG A 110 -18.51 3.88 -18.15
CA ARG A 110 -19.56 4.86 -17.91
C ARG A 110 -18.89 6.21 -17.63
N GLU A 111 -19.38 7.26 -18.28
CA GLU A 111 -18.96 8.62 -17.96
C GLU A 111 -19.07 8.83 -16.44
N ARG A 112 -17.98 9.33 -15.86
CA ARG A 112 -17.93 9.67 -14.45
C ARG A 112 -19.11 10.62 -14.17
N PRO A 113 -20.05 10.29 -13.26
CA PRO A 113 -21.10 11.24 -12.93
C PRO A 113 -20.44 12.52 -12.46
N GLU A 114 -20.80 13.63 -13.11
CA GLU A 114 -20.35 14.95 -12.70
C GLU A 114 -20.73 15.15 -11.23
N ASN A 115 -19.79 15.71 -10.47
CA ASN A 115 -19.78 15.75 -9.01
C ASN A 115 -21.16 16.07 -8.39
N ILE A 116 -21.60 15.23 -7.46
CA ILE A 116 -22.67 15.53 -6.49
C ILE A 116 -22.04 16.17 -5.25
#